data_AF-A0A4Q2D7Y5-F1
#
_entry.id   AF-A0A4Q2D7Y5-F1
#
_cell.length_a   1.000
_cell.length_b   1.000
_cell.length_c   1.000
_cell.angle_alpha   90.00
_cell.angle_beta   90.00
_cell.angle_gamma   90.00
#
_symmetry.space_group_name_H-M   'P 1'
#
loop_
_entity.id
_entity.type
_entity.pdbx_description
1 polymer ?
#
loop_
_entity_poly.entity_id
_entity_poly.type
_entity_poly.pdbx_seq_one_letter_code
_entity_poly.pdbx_strand_id
1 'polypeptide(L)'
;MNGFAATLASQLTSALPATAPLIKAALRADPGLLNNCVSLTRQLERLVYEPFQAIMKGDLLKETISKGPFDIVIDGLDECEDKQGVEEFIDHLLDFFQEHPRIPLRIFIASQVEQHICERLEDDRVQLCNLDSHSPYDDIKKFLQVSFCTAAKRDRVIRAYIQEHGEWPMKPDMDMLTEQTGGSFLLASTIFKYTIQPATAEDPTTPMDRLPFALRMNGR
;
A
#
# COMPACT_ATOMS: atom_id res chain seq x y z
N MET A 1 11.71 12.01 9.05
CA MET A 1 11.58 10.59 8.63
C MET A 1 12.62 9.67 9.31
N ASN A 2 12.62 9.59 10.65
CA ASN A 2 13.69 8.89 11.38
C ASN A 2 13.65 7.37 11.16
N GLY A 3 14.79 6.76 10.90
CA GLY A 3 14.92 5.31 10.73
C GLY A 3 14.51 4.77 9.36
N PHE A 4 14.04 5.60 8.44
CA PHE A 4 13.62 5.18 7.09
C PHE A 4 14.75 4.46 6.33
N ALA A 5 15.92 5.12 6.21
CA ALA A 5 17.08 4.53 5.54
C ALA A 5 17.60 3.26 6.25
N ALA A 6 17.51 3.20 7.60
CA ALA A 6 17.90 2.02 8.36
C ALA A 6 16.98 0.82 8.07
N THR A 7 15.67 1.06 7.97
CA THR A 7 14.68 0.04 7.60
C THR A 7 14.94 -0.48 6.19
N LEU A 8 15.13 0.42 5.21
CA LEU A 8 15.49 0.03 3.85
C LEU A 8 16.79 -0.78 3.81
N ALA A 9 17.83 -0.36 4.52
CA ALA A 9 19.09 -1.09 4.59
C ALA A 9 18.91 -2.50 5.19
N SER A 10 18.11 -2.63 6.26
CA SER A 10 17.81 -3.93 6.87
C SER A 10 17.09 -4.87 5.89
N GLN A 11 16.05 -4.36 5.22
CA GLN A 11 15.30 -5.12 4.21
C GLN A 11 16.18 -5.47 3.01
N LEU A 12 17.04 -4.55 2.58
CA LEU A 12 18.01 -4.76 1.51
C LEU A 12 18.99 -5.88 1.86
N THR A 13 19.49 -5.94 3.10
CA THR A 13 20.36 -7.06 3.51
C THR A 13 19.64 -8.40 3.53
N SER A 14 18.33 -8.40 3.82
CA SER A 14 17.53 -9.61 3.82
C SER A 14 17.28 -10.12 2.39
N ALA A 15 17.00 -9.20 1.45
CA ALA A 15 16.76 -9.53 0.04
C ALA A 15 18.07 -9.80 -0.74
N LEU A 16 19.13 -9.06 -0.44
CA LEU A 16 20.45 -9.12 -1.07
C LEU A 16 21.54 -9.24 0.01
N PRO A 17 21.79 -10.45 0.55
CA PRO A 17 22.75 -10.67 1.64
C PRO A 17 24.17 -10.17 1.36
N ALA A 18 24.56 -10.07 0.09
CA ALA A 18 25.85 -9.53 -0.34
C ALA A 18 26.06 -8.06 0.05
N THR A 19 24.99 -7.29 0.31
CA THR A 19 25.09 -5.89 0.78
C THR A 19 25.49 -5.78 2.26
N ALA A 20 25.23 -6.81 3.07
CA ALA A 20 25.47 -6.78 4.51
C ALA A 20 26.90 -6.40 4.94
N PRO A 21 27.99 -6.96 4.37
CA PRO A 21 29.35 -6.53 4.73
C PRO A 21 29.62 -5.06 4.38
N LEU A 22 29.05 -4.54 3.29
CA LEU A 22 29.22 -3.16 2.85
C LEU A 22 28.53 -2.18 3.80
N ILE A 23 27.28 -2.48 4.17
CA ILE A 23 26.51 -1.69 5.13
C ILE A 23 27.19 -1.70 6.52
N LYS A 24 27.68 -2.85 6.98
CA LYS A 24 28.46 -2.94 8.22
C LYS A 24 29.75 -2.12 8.17
N ALA A 25 30.43 -2.10 7.02
CA ALA A 25 31.63 -1.27 6.84
C ALA A 25 31.29 0.21 6.87
N ALA A 26 30.19 0.64 6.24
CA ALA A 26 29.71 2.02 6.28
C ALA A 26 29.42 2.48 7.72
N LEU A 27 28.70 1.67 8.51
CA LEU A 27 28.38 1.97 9.91
C LEU A 27 29.61 1.97 10.83
N ARG A 28 30.63 1.16 10.54
CA ARG A 28 31.90 1.19 11.29
C ARG A 28 32.73 2.42 10.97
N ALA A 29 32.72 2.85 9.70
CA ALA A 29 33.44 4.05 9.26
C ALA A 29 32.77 5.34 9.76
N ASP A 30 31.45 5.34 9.88
CA ASP A 30 30.67 6.47 10.38
C ASP A 30 29.65 6.01 11.45
N PRO A 31 30.07 5.88 12.72
CA PRO A 31 29.18 5.46 13.80
C PRO A 31 28.00 6.40 14.05
N GLY A 32 28.08 7.65 13.60
CA GLY A 32 27.03 8.66 13.72
C GLY A 32 26.00 8.63 12.59
N LEU A 33 26.17 7.75 11.59
CA LEU A 33 25.38 7.74 10.36
C LEU A 33 23.87 7.56 10.60
N LEU A 34 23.47 6.87 11.66
CA LEU A 34 22.05 6.67 12.03
C LEU A 34 21.50 7.74 12.98
N ASN A 35 22.27 8.79 13.27
CA ASN A 35 21.82 9.89 14.11
C ASN A 35 20.85 10.80 13.33
N ASN A 36 19.88 11.37 14.02
CA ASN A 36 18.86 12.27 13.46
C ASN A 36 19.45 13.59 12.92
N CYS A 37 20.70 13.92 13.26
CA CYS A 37 21.40 15.09 12.72
C CYS A 37 21.98 14.86 11.32
N VAL A 38 22.02 13.61 10.84
CA VAL A 38 22.54 13.26 9.51
C VAL A 38 21.38 13.31 8.52
N SER A 39 21.55 14.00 7.40
CA SER A 39 20.51 14.10 6.37
C SER A 39 20.09 12.74 5.84
N LEU A 40 18.80 12.58 5.54
CA LEU A 40 18.23 11.35 5.02
C LEU A 40 18.94 10.90 3.74
N THR A 41 19.20 11.83 2.83
CA THR A 41 20.01 11.68 1.61
C THR A 41 21.32 10.95 1.87
N ARG A 42 22.11 11.42 2.85
CA ARG A 42 23.40 10.80 3.18
C ARG A 42 23.24 9.40 3.76
N GLN A 43 22.18 9.15 4.51
CA GLN A 43 21.88 7.81 5.03
C GLN A 43 21.53 6.85 3.89
N LEU A 44 20.69 7.28 2.94
CA LEU A 44 20.28 6.48 1.78
C LEU A 44 21.48 6.14 0.89
N GLU A 45 22.33 7.12 0.59
CA GLU A 45 23.56 6.89 -0.18
C GLU A 45 24.41 5.79 0.44
N ARG A 46 24.77 5.95 1.72
CA ARG A 46 25.73 5.08 2.41
C ARG A 46 25.18 3.71 2.76
N LEU A 47 23.87 3.59 2.96
CA LEU A 47 23.24 2.37 3.47
C LEU A 47 22.42 1.61 2.44
N VAL A 48 22.00 2.25 1.35
CA VAL A 48 21.12 1.67 0.34
C VAL A 48 21.77 1.73 -1.05
N TYR A 49 22.07 2.92 -1.56
CA TYR A 49 22.49 3.10 -2.95
C TYR A 49 23.92 2.60 -3.22
N GLU A 50 24.92 3.08 -2.47
CA GLU A 50 26.31 2.62 -2.65
C GLU A 50 26.45 1.10 -2.44
N PRO A 51 25.88 0.47 -1.39
CA PRO A 51 25.94 -0.98 -1.24
C PRO A 51 25.29 -1.73 -2.39
N PHE A 52 24.14 -1.26 -2.88
CA PHE A 52 23.45 -1.87 -4.01
C PHE A 52 24.29 -1.77 -5.30
N GLN A 53 24.80 -0.59 -5.63
CA GLN A 53 25.66 -0.37 -6.78
C GLN A 53 26.94 -1.22 -6.74
N ALA A 54 27.53 -1.36 -5.56
CA ALA A 54 28.75 -2.13 -5.39
C ALA A 54 28.57 -3.62 -5.73
N ILE A 55 27.40 -4.19 -5.41
CA ILE A 55 27.09 -5.60 -5.72
C ILE A 55 26.49 -5.80 -7.11
N MET A 56 25.88 -4.77 -7.70
CA MET A 56 25.27 -4.82 -9.04
C MET A 56 26.34 -4.68 -10.14
N LYS A 57 27.29 -5.62 -10.17
CA LYS A 57 28.39 -5.72 -11.13
C LYS A 57 28.53 -7.15 -11.63
N GLY A 58 29.20 -7.32 -12.77
CA GLY A 58 29.59 -8.64 -13.28
C GLY A 58 28.38 -9.55 -13.56
N ASP A 59 28.43 -10.78 -13.07
CA ASP A 59 27.40 -11.79 -13.36
C ASP A 59 26.08 -11.55 -12.63
N LEU A 60 26.10 -10.95 -11.43
CA LEU A 60 24.89 -10.52 -10.73
C LEU A 60 24.11 -9.47 -11.55
N LEU A 61 24.81 -8.50 -12.14
CA LEU A 61 24.18 -7.51 -13.02
C LEU A 61 23.51 -8.18 -14.23
N LYS A 62 24.17 -9.15 -14.87
CA LYS A 62 23.60 -9.89 -16.01
C LYS A 62 22.37 -10.69 -15.62
N GLU A 63 22.41 -11.33 -14.45
CA GLU A 63 21.29 -12.10 -13.91
C GLU A 63 20.10 -11.19 -13.61
N THR A 64 20.31 -10.05 -12.94
CA THR A 64 19.26 -9.07 -12.66
C THR A 64 18.68 -8.50 -13.95
N ILE A 65 19.50 -8.14 -14.94
CA ILE A 65 18.98 -7.68 -16.24
C ILE A 65 18.11 -8.74 -16.93
N SER A 66 18.46 -10.02 -16.78
CA SER A 66 17.70 -11.14 -17.36
C SER A 66 16.38 -11.43 -16.62
N LYS A 67 16.38 -11.32 -15.28
CA LYS A 67 15.20 -11.61 -14.44
C LYS A 67 14.28 -10.41 -14.23
N GLY A 68 14.77 -9.20 -14.42
CA GLY A 68 14.08 -7.94 -14.14
C GLY A 68 14.79 -7.11 -13.06
N PRO A 69 14.54 -5.79 -13.01
CA PRO A 69 15.15 -4.90 -12.03
C PRO A 69 14.77 -5.31 -10.60
N PHE A 70 15.60 -4.91 -9.63
CA PHE A 70 15.24 -5.01 -8.23
C PHE A 70 14.22 -3.92 -7.89
N ASP A 71 13.10 -4.29 -7.26
CA ASP A 71 12.05 -3.36 -6.89
C ASP A 71 12.14 -2.99 -5.39
N ILE A 72 12.15 -1.69 -5.09
CA ILE A 72 11.90 -1.16 -3.74
C ILE A 72 10.48 -0.61 -3.73
N VAL A 73 9.65 -1.14 -2.83
CA VAL A 73 8.26 -0.70 -2.64
C VAL A 73 8.18 0.16 -1.39
N ILE A 74 7.69 1.39 -1.54
CA ILE A 74 7.41 2.33 -0.47
C ILE A 74 5.90 2.54 -0.45
N ASP A 75 5.26 2.10 0.62
CA ASP A 75 3.81 2.20 0.81
C ASP A 75 3.50 3.24 1.89
N GLY A 76 2.60 4.17 1.59
CA GLY A 76 2.18 5.26 2.50
C GLY A 76 3.21 6.36 2.67
N LEU A 77 3.85 6.86 1.59
CA LEU A 77 4.84 7.95 1.70
C LEU A 77 4.25 9.24 2.30
N ASP A 78 2.97 9.51 2.06
CA ASP A 78 2.18 10.62 2.62
C ASP A 78 1.99 10.54 4.15
N GLU A 79 2.12 9.35 4.75
CA GLU A 79 2.00 9.19 6.21
C GLU A 79 3.23 9.76 6.96
N CYS A 80 4.26 10.21 6.23
CA CYS A 80 5.43 10.86 6.81
C CYS A 80 5.11 12.29 7.28
N GLU A 81 5.19 12.53 8.59
CA GLU A 81 4.97 13.86 9.19
C GLU A 81 5.97 14.93 8.68
N ASP A 82 7.16 14.49 8.29
CA ASP A 82 8.26 15.34 7.85
C ASP A 82 8.21 15.57 6.34
N LYS A 83 7.36 16.51 5.91
CA LYS A 83 7.12 16.83 4.49
C LYS A 83 8.38 17.28 3.76
N GLN A 84 9.23 18.09 4.42
CA GLN A 84 10.49 18.52 3.84
C GLN A 84 11.42 17.32 3.60
N GLY A 85 11.51 16.39 4.54
CA GLY A 85 12.27 15.16 4.34
C GLY A 85 11.75 14.31 3.17
N VAL A 86 10.45 14.30 2.93
CA VAL A 86 9.83 13.61 1.78
C VAL A 86 10.23 14.27 0.47
N GLU A 87 10.18 15.60 0.39
CA GLU A 87 10.63 16.34 -0.80
C GLU A 87 12.12 16.09 -1.07
N GLU A 88 12.97 16.20 -0.05
CA GLU A 88 14.41 15.94 -0.15
C GLU A 88 14.70 14.49 -0.58
N PHE A 89 13.88 13.54 -0.14
CA PHE A 89 13.96 12.15 -0.58
C PHE A 89 13.63 11.99 -2.06
N ILE A 90 12.53 12.59 -2.53
CA ILE A 90 12.09 12.50 -3.93
C ILE A 90 13.11 13.15 -4.85
N ASP A 91 13.55 14.37 -4.53
CA ASP A 91 14.56 15.09 -5.31
C ASP A 91 15.85 14.25 -5.43
N HIS A 92 16.32 13.72 -4.31
CA HIS A 92 17.52 12.91 -4.29
C HIS A 92 17.37 11.59 -5.06
N LEU A 93 16.18 10.97 -5.02
CA LEU A 93 15.87 9.78 -5.80
C LEU A 93 15.96 10.06 -7.31
N LEU A 94 15.41 11.20 -7.74
CA LEU A 94 15.45 11.64 -9.14
C LEU A 94 16.88 11.93 -9.59
N ASP A 95 17.69 12.58 -8.75
CA ASP A 95 19.12 12.81 -9.01
C ASP A 95 19.87 11.49 -9.17
N PHE A 96 19.65 10.53 -8.26
CA PHE A 96 20.27 9.21 -8.33
C PHE A 96 19.99 8.48 -9.65
N PHE A 97 18.73 8.47 -10.11
CA PHE A 97 18.38 7.86 -11.38
C PHE A 97 18.90 8.64 -12.60
N GLN A 98 19.13 9.95 -12.46
CA GLN A 98 19.79 10.75 -13.49
C GLN A 98 21.25 10.34 -13.66
N GLU A 99 21.97 10.17 -12.54
CA GLU A 99 23.37 9.80 -12.52
C GLU A 99 23.58 8.33 -12.92
N HIS A 100 22.59 7.48 -12.65
CA HIS A 100 22.67 6.03 -12.85
C HIS A 100 21.52 5.45 -13.70
N PRO A 101 21.32 5.90 -14.95
CA PRO A 101 20.14 5.55 -15.75
C PRO A 101 20.05 4.08 -16.18
N ARG A 102 21.14 3.30 -16.01
CA ARG A 102 21.19 1.87 -16.35
C ARG A 102 21.20 0.96 -15.13
N ILE A 103 21.05 1.54 -13.93
CA ILE A 103 21.02 0.73 -12.72
C ILE A 103 19.77 -0.18 -12.75
N PRO A 104 19.89 -1.48 -12.44
CA PRO A 104 18.75 -2.38 -12.44
C PRO A 104 17.94 -2.24 -11.14
N LEU A 105 17.53 -1.02 -10.82
CA LEU A 105 16.72 -0.67 -9.64
C LEU A 105 15.46 0.05 -10.12
N ARG A 106 14.33 -0.25 -9.49
CA ARG A 106 13.08 0.48 -9.65
C ARG A 106 12.53 0.80 -8.26
N ILE A 107 11.99 2.00 -8.09
CA ILE A 107 11.25 2.36 -6.89
C ILE A 107 9.77 2.51 -7.26
N PHE A 108 8.92 1.83 -6.51
CA PHE A 108 7.48 1.94 -6.58
C PHE A 108 6.99 2.66 -5.32
N ILE A 109 6.31 3.79 -5.50
CA ILE A 109 5.77 4.60 -4.41
C ILE A 109 4.25 4.53 -4.50
N ALA A 110 3.61 4.03 -3.44
CA ALA A 110 2.18 4.17 -3.21
C ALA A 110 1.96 5.28 -2.18
N SER A 111 1.14 6.26 -2.54
CA SER A 111 0.86 7.42 -1.70
C SER A 111 -0.49 8.05 -2.07
N GLN A 112 -1.13 8.71 -1.11
CA GLN A 112 -2.26 9.60 -1.40
C GLN A 112 -1.82 10.82 -2.21
N VAL A 113 -2.77 11.45 -2.89
CA VAL A 113 -2.54 12.62 -3.74
C VAL A 113 -2.29 13.86 -2.86
N GLU A 114 -1.09 13.98 -2.32
CA GLU A 114 -0.61 15.22 -1.71
C GLU A 114 0.16 16.06 -2.73
N GLN A 115 -0.22 17.34 -2.87
CA GLN A 115 0.35 18.27 -3.87
C GLN A 115 1.89 18.30 -3.84
N HIS A 116 2.50 18.36 -2.64
CA HIS A 116 3.96 18.41 -2.49
C HIS A 116 4.70 17.16 -3.00
N ILE A 117 4.04 16.00 -3.00
CA ILE A 117 4.57 14.74 -3.56
C ILE A 117 4.35 14.72 -5.08
N CYS A 118 3.14 15.05 -5.52
CA CYS A 118 2.78 15.03 -6.94
C CYS A 118 3.63 16.01 -7.76
N GLU A 119 3.78 17.27 -7.32
CA GLU A 119 4.54 18.29 -8.04
C GLU A 119 6.00 17.88 -8.28
N ARG A 120 6.63 17.17 -7.33
CA ARG A 120 8.01 16.70 -7.49
C ARG A 120 8.13 15.46 -8.37
N LEU A 121 7.06 14.67 -8.46
CA LEU A 121 7.00 13.47 -9.29
C LEU A 121 6.49 13.73 -10.70
N GLU A 122 6.15 14.98 -11.05
CA GLU A 122 5.91 15.44 -12.42
C GLU A 122 7.21 15.52 -13.24
N ASP A 123 7.86 14.36 -13.42
CA ASP A 123 9.10 14.19 -14.16
C ASP A 123 8.91 13.12 -15.25
N ASP A 124 9.45 13.34 -16.45
CA ASP A 124 9.31 12.42 -17.59
C ASP A 124 9.80 10.98 -17.32
N ARG A 125 10.64 10.79 -16.30
CA ARG A 125 11.18 9.49 -15.89
C ARG A 125 10.24 8.74 -14.93
N VAL A 126 9.26 9.43 -14.35
CA VAL A 126 8.31 8.88 -13.39
C VAL A 126 7.04 8.48 -14.11
N GLN A 127 6.65 7.21 -13.96
CA GLN A 127 5.35 6.76 -14.42
C GLN A 127 4.31 7.00 -13.32
N LEU A 128 3.59 8.12 -13.40
CA LEU A 128 2.47 8.41 -12.51
C LEU A 128 1.25 7.55 -12.90
N CYS A 129 0.69 6.82 -11.93
CA CYS A 129 -0.56 6.10 -12.09
C CYS A 129 -1.58 6.63 -11.08
N ASN A 130 -2.60 7.35 -11.56
CA ASN A 130 -3.69 7.81 -10.71
C ASN A 130 -4.80 6.76 -10.66
N LEU A 131 -4.98 6.11 -9.50
CA LEU A 131 -6.03 5.11 -9.32
C LEU A 131 -7.45 5.71 -9.32
N ASP A 132 -7.61 6.99 -8.97
CA ASP A 132 -8.92 7.68 -9.01
C ASP A 132 -9.46 7.84 -10.43
N SER A 133 -8.60 7.69 -11.45
CA SER A 133 -9.05 7.67 -12.85
C SER A 133 -9.90 6.45 -13.19
N HIS A 134 -9.93 5.43 -12.33
CA HIS A 134 -10.75 4.24 -12.48
C HIS A 134 -11.91 4.30 -11.49
N SER A 135 -13.14 4.12 -11.97
CA SER A 135 -14.29 4.07 -11.07
C SER A 135 -14.22 2.79 -10.22
N PRO A 136 -14.14 2.89 -8.87
CA PRO A 136 -14.14 1.71 -8.01
C PRO A 136 -15.54 1.09 -7.86
N TYR A 137 -16.57 1.69 -8.48
CA TYR A 137 -17.97 1.31 -8.27
C TYR A 137 -18.23 -0.16 -8.64
N ASP A 138 -17.80 -0.59 -9.83
CA ASP A 138 -18.03 -1.96 -10.30
C ASP A 138 -17.26 -2.99 -9.46
N ASP A 139 -16.04 -2.65 -9.04
CA ASP A 139 -15.22 -3.53 -8.20
C ASP A 139 -15.77 -3.65 -6.78
N ILE A 140 -16.25 -2.55 -6.18
CA ILE A 140 -16.92 -2.57 -4.87
C ILE A 140 -18.23 -3.34 -4.94
N LYS A 141 -19.03 -3.10 -5.97
CA LYS A 141 -20.26 -3.86 -6.20
C LYS A 141 -19.97 -5.36 -6.30
N LYS A 142 -18.93 -5.73 -7.06
CA LYS A 142 -18.49 -7.11 -7.19
C LYS A 142 -18.01 -7.69 -5.87
N PHE A 143 -17.21 -6.94 -5.11
CA PHE A 143 -16.73 -7.30 -3.78
C PHE A 143 -17.90 -7.59 -2.84
N LEU A 144 -18.88 -6.68 -2.73
CA LEU A 144 -20.06 -6.85 -1.89
C LEU A 144 -20.86 -8.09 -2.32
N GLN A 145 -21.12 -8.26 -3.62
CA GLN A 145 -21.85 -9.41 -4.15
C GLN A 145 -21.19 -10.73 -3.77
N VAL A 146 -19.88 -10.87 -4.01
CA VAL A 146 -19.12 -12.08 -3.68
C VAL A 146 -19.08 -12.31 -2.17
N SER A 147 -18.94 -11.25 -1.38
CA SER A 147 -18.87 -11.32 0.08
C SER A 147 -20.19 -11.78 0.71
N PHE A 148 -21.33 -11.20 0.32
CA PHE A 148 -22.66 -11.62 0.78
C PHE A 148 -23.01 -13.03 0.32
N CYS A 149 -22.70 -13.38 -0.93
CA CYS A 149 -22.86 -14.76 -1.43
C CYS A 149 -22.04 -15.77 -0.63
N THR A 150 -20.82 -15.40 -0.22
CA THR A 150 -19.96 -16.26 0.61
C THR A 150 -20.51 -16.39 2.02
N ALA A 151 -21.01 -15.30 2.60
CA ALA A 151 -21.65 -15.31 3.92
C ALA A 151 -22.91 -16.20 3.93
N ALA A 152 -23.78 -16.07 2.93
CA ALA A 152 -24.99 -16.88 2.77
C ALA A 152 -24.70 -18.40 2.68
N LYS A 153 -23.56 -18.78 2.08
CA LYS A 153 -23.13 -20.20 2.02
C LYS A 153 -22.63 -20.74 3.36
N ARG A 154 -22.24 -19.89 4.30
CA ARG A 154 -21.65 -20.29 5.59
C ARG A 154 -22.64 -20.16 6.74
N ASP A 155 -23.43 -19.08 6.74
CA ASP A 155 -24.40 -18.78 7.78
C ASP A 155 -25.73 -19.51 7.56
N ARG A 156 -26.22 -20.20 8.59
CA ARG A 156 -27.48 -20.97 8.52
C ARG A 156 -28.71 -20.06 8.54
N VAL A 157 -28.67 -18.95 9.27
CA VAL A 157 -29.76 -17.97 9.38
C VAL A 157 -29.97 -17.29 8.04
N ILE A 158 -28.89 -16.79 7.42
CA ILE A 158 -28.96 -16.14 6.10
C ILE A 158 -29.50 -17.13 5.06
N ARG A 159 -29.02 -18.38 5.08
CA ARG A 159 -29.46 -19.41 4.13
C ARG A 159 -30.94 -19.78 4.29
N ALA A 160 -31.41 -19.94 5.53
CA ALA A 160 -32.81 -20.24 5.79
C ALA A 160 -33.71 -19.09 5.30
N TYR A 161 -33.31 -17.84 5.55
CA TYR A 161 -34.03 -16.68 5.06
C TYR A 161 -34.12 -16.64 3.54
N ILE A 162 -33.00 -16.87 2.84
CA ILE A 162 -32.93 -16.95 1.37
C ILE A 162 -33.83 -18.06 0.82
N GLN A 163 -33.90 -19.22 1.49
CA GLN A 163 -34.78 -20.31 1.06
C GLN A 163 -36.27 -19.95 1.13
N GLU A 164 -36.66 -19.13 2.09
CA GLU A 164 -38.05 -18.72 2.32
C GLU A 164 -38.44 -17.47 1.52
N HIS A 165 -37.55 -16.49 1.40
CA HIS A 165 -37.84 -15.16 0.86
C HIS A 165 -37.19 -14.90 -0.50
N GLY A 166 -36.34 -15.81 -0.99
CA GLY A 166 -35.63 -15.65 -2.26
C GLY A 166 -34.25 -15.02 -2.09
N GLU A 167 -34.03 -13.85 -2.69
CA GLU A 167 -32.71 -13.22 -2.73
C GLU A 167 -32.44 -12.34 -1.51
N TRP A 168 -31.21 -12.40 -0.98
CA TRP A 168 -30.74 -11.47 0.04
C TRP A 168 -29.21 -11.25 -0.03
N PRO A 169 -28.73 -10.00 0.07
CA PRO A 169 -29.50 -8.75 -0.04
C PRO A 169 -30.17 -8.60 -1.41
N MET A 170 -31.26 -7.84 -1.51
CA MET A 170 -31.90 -7.62 -2.80
C MET A 170 -31.03 -6.71 -3.68
N LYS A 171 -31.23 -6.78 -5.00
CA LYS A 171 -30.50 -5.93 -5.95
C LYS A 171 -30.54 -4.41 -5.59
N PRO A 172 -31.69 -3.81 -5.21
CA PRO A 172 -31.72 -2.41 -4.79
C PRO A 172 -30.88 -2.13 -3.54
N ASP A 173 -30.87 -3.06 -2.57
CA ASP A 173 -30.04 -2.93 -1.37
C ASP A 173 -28.56 -2.95 -1.75
N MET A 174 -28.16 -3.83 -2.66
CA MET A 174 -26.78 -3.93 -3.14
C MET A 174 -26.33 -2.66 -3.87
N ASP A 175 -27.19 -2.09 -4.71
CA ASP A 175 -26.90 -0.84 -5.41
C ASP A 175 -26.74 0.32 -4.41
N MET A 176 -27.61 0.39 -3.40
CA MET A 176 -27.55 1.40 -2.34
C MET A 176 -26.34 1.24 -1.43
N LEU A 177 -26.00 0.00 -1.02
CA LEU A 177 -24.77 -0.29 -0.29
C LEU A 177 -23.54 0.18 -1.09
N THR A 178 -23.51 -0.07 -2.39
CA THR A 178 -22.39 0.34 -3.25
C THR A 178 -22.29 1.87 -3.30
N GLU A 179 -23.40 2.56 -3.55
CA GLU A 179 -23.44 4.03 -3.60
C GLU A 179 -22.98 4.66 -2.27
N GLN A 180 -23.43 4.13 -1.14
CA GLN A 180 -23.07 4.62 0.19
C GLN A 180 -21.59 4.50 0.54
N THR A 181 -20.87 3.61 -0.13
CA THR A 181 -19.43 3.47 0.12
C THR A 181 -18.64 4.66 -0.41
N GLY A 182 -19.21 5.47 -1.31
CA GLY A 182 -18.52 6.61 -1.91
C GLY A 182 -17.23 6.21 -2.63
N GLY A 183 -17.11 4.96 -3.08
CA GLY A 183 -15.88 4.44 -3.67
C GLY A 183 -14.86 3.89 -2.66
N SER A 184 -15.18 3.84 -1.37
CA SER A 184 -14.27 3.33 -0.33
C SER A 184 -14.46 1.83 -0.07
N PHE A 185 -13.43 1.04 -0.41
CA PHE A 185 -13.37 -0.38 -0.04
C PHE A 185 -13.34 -0.60 1.47
N LEU A 186 -12.73 0.31 2.23
CA LEU A 186 -12.71 0.22 3.69
C LEU A 186 -14.13 0.35 4.26
N LEU A 187 -14.90 1.32 3.75
CA LEU A 187 -16.29 1.50 4.15
C LEU A 187 -17.15 0.31 3.71
N ALA A 188 -16.97 -0.18 2.48
CA ALA A 188 -17.67 -1.38 1.97
C ALA A 188 -17.42 -2.61 2.86
N SER A 189 -16.15 -2.84 3.22
CA SER A 189 -15.73 -3.93 4.10
C SER A 189 -16.33 -3.78 5.51
N THR A 190 -16.36 -2.55 6.03
CA THR A 190 -16.91 -2.25 7.36
C THR A 190 -18.42 -2.49 7.41
N ILE A 191 -19.15 -1.95 6.44
CA ILE A 191 -20.60 -2.13 6.28
C ILE A 191 -20.94 -3.63 6.14
N PHE A 192 -20.20 -4.36 5.30
CA PHE A 192 -20.37 -5.80 5.14
C PHE A 192 -20.15 -6.54 6.46
N LYS A 193 -19.02 -6.31 7.14
CA LYS A 193 -18.68 -6.96 8.41
C LYS A 193 -19.72 -6.68 9.51
N TYR A 194 -20.18 -5.43 9.61
CA TYR A 194 -21.25 -5.04 10.52
C TYR A 194 -22.54 -5.82 10.22
N THR A 195 -22.91 -5.92 8.94
CA THR A 195 -24.14 -6.60 8.53
C THR A 195 -24.11 -8.08 8.86
N ILE A 196 -23.01 -8.77 8.57
CA ILE A 196 -22.91 -10.23 8.75
C ILE A 196 -22.35 -10.65 10.13
N GLN A 197 -22.22 -9.72 11.07
CA GLN A 197 -21.71 -10.03 12.40
C GLN A 197 -22.62 -11.06 13.11
N PRO A 198 -22.06 -12.09 13.77
CA PRO A 198 -22.85 -13.05 14.52
C PRO A 198 -23.62 -12.37 15.66
N ALA A 199 -24.84 -12.82 15.91
CA ALA A 199 -25.62 -12.37 17.06
C ALA A 199 -24.89 -12.71 18.37
N THR A 200 -24.91 -11.78 19.33
CA THR A 200 -24.33 -11.94 20.66
C THR A 200 -25.40 -11.74 21.74
N ALA A 201 -25.05 -11.98 23.01
CA ALA A 201 -25.96 -11.67 24.12
C ALA A 201 -26.24 -10.17 24.26
N GLU A 202 -25.31 -9.32 23.81
CA GLU A 202 -25.41 -7.86 23.87
C GLU A 202 -26.14 -7.29 22.64
N ASP A 203 -26.01 -7.94 21.48
CA ASP A 203 -26.73 -7.60 20.26
C ASP A 203 -27.31 -8.87 19.60
N PRO A 204 -28.58 -9.22 19.92
CA PRO A 204 -29.22 -10.42 19.40
C PRO A 204 -29.73 -10.27 17.96
N THR A 205 -29.49 -9.13 17.30
CA THR A 205 -30.03 -8.87 15.96
C THR A 205 -29.43 -9.82 14.91
N THR A 206 -30.20 -10.12 13.88
CA THR A 206 -29.77 -10.93 12.74
C THR A 206 -29.18 -10.04 11.64
N PRO A 207 -28.48 -10.62 10.64
CA PRO A 207 -28.04 -9.85 9.48
C PRO A 207 -29.17 -9.12 8.74
N MET A 208 -30.38 -9.71 8.74
CA MET A 208 -31.58 -9.12 8.14
C MET A 208 -32.02 -7.85 8.87
N ASP A 209 -31.91 -7.86 10.20
CA ASP A 209 -32.25 -6.71 11.05
C ASP A 209 -31.20 -5.60 10.91
N ARG A 210 -29.91 -5.96 10.72
CA ARG A 210 -28.81 -5.00 10.59
C ARG A 210 -28.72 -4.35 9.21
N LEU A 211 -29.12 -5.04 8.14
CA LEU A 211 -29.01 -4.51 6.78
C LEU A 211 -29.70 -3.13 6.61
N PRO A 212 -30.94 -2.89 7.07
CA PRO A 212 -31.56 -1.56 7.02
C PRO A 212 -30.79 -0.45 7.73
N PHE A 213 -30.00 -0.78 8.77
CA PHE A 213 -29.13 0.19 9.45
C PHE A 213 -27.82 0.39 8.70
N ALA A 214 -27.24 -0.68 8.16
CA ALA A 214 -26.07 -0.65 7.28
C ALA A 214 -26.34 0.26 6.07
N LEU A 215 -27.54 0.15 5.51
CA LEU A 215 -28.13 0.98 4.47
C LEU A 215 -28.40 2.45 4.86
N ARG A 216 -28.12 2.85 6.10
CA ARG A 216 -28.24 4.24 6.59
C ARG A 216 -26.92 4.75 7.18
N MET A 217 -25.87 3.93 7.21
CA MET A 217 -24.56 4.33 7.67
C MET A 217 -23.90 5.19 6.59
N ASN A 218 -24.09 6.51 6.68
CA ASN A 218 -23.37 7.44 5.83
C ASN A 218 -21.91 7.52 6.29
N GLY A 219 -20.97 7.18 5.40
CA GLY A 219 -19.60 7.67 5.51
C GLY A 219 -19.61 9.16 5.20
N ARG A 220 -19.52 10.00 6.24
CA ARG A 220 -19.13 11.39 6.09
C ARG A 220 -17.62 11.50 6.25
#